data_AF-A0A2P6N0N6-F1
#
_entry.id   AF-A0A2P6N0N6-F1
#
_cell.length_a   1.000
_cell.length_b   1.000
_cell.length_c   1.000
_cell.angle_alpha   90.00
_cell.angle_beta   90.00
_cell.angle_gamma   90.00
#
_symmetry.space_group_name_H-M   'P 1'
#
loop_
_entity.id
_entity.type
_entity.pdbx_description
1 polymer ?
#
loop_
_entity_poly.entity_id
_entity_poly.type
_entity_poly.pdbx_seq_one_letter_code
_entity_poly.pdbx_strand_id
1 'polypeptide(L)'
;MLSTRSLIAFRHHHARTFHIQKAYQQKMTGQTKGQKINEKQKTEERRYGTHDNTNQATHPHKRQYDAEEEEAPIKKLVLAESLTAGKLADLFASHNAAGSFFLGGMTVYTLQHKAKLLDVDKEHAGEVDCVSPRVACEMAQGILNMFGEQAEVGVGVTGFAKTEGVEDLEPHAFFCVLTKEGEKRQGKIEGGLKGKERNEVRAIVAERVYLEACKVIGLDPSDEVKGRHNEATIEEEDAEKTREEENNAGETAKRIDQRKEEKERRQEAVQPKTRV
;
A
#
# COMPACT_ATOMS: atom_id res chain seq x y z
N MET A 1 23.00 -10.53 10.16
CA MET A 1 23.07 -9.06 10.26
C MET A 1 22.97 -8.48 8.86
N LEU A 2 21.85 -7.85 8.52
CA LEU A 2 21.70 -7.16 7.24
C LEU A 2 22.62 -5.93 7.23
N SER A 3 23.35 -5.73 6.13
CA SER A 3 24.23 -4.57 5.92
C SER A 3 23.46 -3.26 6.11
N THR A 4 24.09 -2.24 6.69
CA THR A 4 23.56 -0.88 6.86
C THR A 4 23.01 -0.27 5.57
N ARG A 5 23.45 -0.75 4.39
CA ARG A 5 22.87 -0.37 3.09
C ARG A 5 21.45 -0.90 2.85
N SER A 6 21.08 -2.05 3.39
CA SER A 6 19.71 -2.61 3.27
C SER A 6 18.71 -1.84 4.13
N LEU A 7 19.12 -1.32 5.29
CA LEU A 7 18.25 -0.51 6.17
C LEU A 7 17.90 0.86 5.54
N ILE A 8 18.85 1.45 4.81
CA ILE A 8 18.67 2.72 4.10
C ILE A 8 17.71 2.56 2.92
N ALA A 9 17.81 1.45 2.17
CA ALA A 9 16.88 1.14 1.07
C ALA A 9 15.44 0.93 1.56
N PHE A 10 15.26 0.31 2.73
CA PHE A 10 13.94 0.13 3.36
C PHE A 10 13.34 1.48 3.79
N ARG A 11 14.11 2.34 4.47
CA ARG A 11 13.67 3.69 4.87
C ARG A 11 13.34 4.61 3.69
N HIS A 12 14.05 4.48 2.56
CA HIS A 12 13.76 5.27 1.35
C HIS A 12 12.49 4.83 0.62
N HIS A 13 12.07 3.56 0.72
CA HIS A 13 10.78 3.10 0.19
C HIS A 13 9.62 3.75 0.95
N HIS A 14 9.67 3.73 2.29
CA HIS A 14 8.67 4.36 3.17
C HIS A 14 8.47 5.86 2.92
N ALA A 15 9.55 6.62 2.69
CA ALA A 15 9.45 8.05 2.44
C ALA A 15 8.81 8.39 1.07
N ARG A 16 8.95 7.51 0.07
CA ARG A 16 8.42 7.72 -1.29
C ARG A 16 6.93 7.42 -1.39
N THR A 17 6.44 6.38 -0.70
CA THR A 17 5.00 6.09 -0.58
C THR A 17 4.24 7.29 -0.01
N PHE A 18 4.79 7.93 1.03
CA PHE A 18 4.22 9.13 1.65
C PHE A 18 4.09 10.34 0.70
N HIS A 19 5.07 10.55 -0.18
CA HIS A 19 5.07 11.69 -1.11
C HIS A 19 4.11 11.50 -2.29
N ILE A 20 3.99 10.27 -2.82
CA ILE A 20 3.04 9.96 -3.90
C ILE A 20 1.59 10.08 -3.39
N GLN A 21 1.34 9.66 -2.15
CA GLN A 21 0.03 9.74 -1.50
C GLN A 21 -0.40 11.19 -1.24
N LYS A 22 0.53 12.07 -0.83
CA LYS A 22 0.27 13.51 -0.68
C LYS A 22 -0.05 14.20 -2.01
N ALA A 23 0.63 13.81 -3.09
CA ALA A 23 0.38 14.34 -4.43
C ALA A 23 -0.98 13.88 -5.01
N TYR A 24 -1.42 12.66 -4.70
CA TYR A 24 -2.75 12.16 -5.07
C TYR A 24 -3.87 12.92 -4.35
N GLN A 25 -3.74 13.12 -3.03
CA GLN A 25 -4.68 13.91 -2.21
C GLN A 25 -4.81 15.37 -2.70
N GLN A 26 -3.70 15.98 -3.15
CA GLN A 26 -3.71 17.33 -3.72
C GLN A 26 -4.39 17.43 -5.09
N LYS A 27 -4.36 16.37 -5.92
CA LYS A 27 -5.09 16.34 -7.21
C LYS A 27 -6.59 16.15 -7.03
N MET A 28 -7.01 15.31 -6.07
CA MET A 28 -8.44 15.05 -5.81
C MET A 28 -9.15 16.28 -5.22
N THR A 29 -8.46 17.03 -4.34
CA THR A 29 -8.97 18.31 -3.78
C THR A 29 -9.07 19.43 -4.82
N GLY A 30 -8.28 19.37 -5.90
CA GLY A 30 -8.38 20.28 -7.05
C GLY A 30 -9.60 20.02 -7.94
N GLN A 31 -10.01 18.76 -8.10
CA GLN A 31 -11.18 18.36 -8.89
C GLN A 31 -12.52 18.63 -8.19
N THR A 32 -12.57 18.56 -6.85
CA THR A 32 -13.78 18.85 -6.06
C THR A 32 -14.24 20.32 -6.14
N LYS A 33 -13.34 21.26 -6.48
CA LYS A 33 -13.73 22.68 -6.68
C LYS A 33 -14.53 22.90 -7.97
N GLY A 34 -14.40 22.03 -8.97
CA GLY A 34 -15.18 22.11 -10.22
C GLY A 34 -16.61 21.57 -10.12
N GLN A 35 -16.89 20.67 -9.17
CA GLN A 35 -18.21 20.06 -8.99
C GLN A 35 -19.18 20.91 -8.15
N LYS A 36 -18.68 21.90 -7.39
CA LYS A 36 -19.52 22.80 -6.57
C LYS A 36 -20.29 23.88 -7.34
N ILE A 37 -20.18 23.94 -8.66
CA ILE A 37 -20.92 24.92 -9.49
C ILE A 37 -22.31 24.39 -9.86
N ASN A 38 -22.56 23.07 -9.81
CA ASN A 38 -23.80 22.48 -10.30
C ASN A 38 -24.93 22.34 -9.24
N GLU A 39 -24.65 22.63 -7.95
CA GLU A 39 -25.64 22.57 -6.88
C GLU A 39 -26.43 23.87 -6.69
N LYS A 40 -25.97 25.00 -7.27
CA LYS A 40 -26.68 26.29 -7.15
C LYS A 40 -27.79 26.52 -8.19
N GLN A 41 -27.91 25.67 -9.21
CA GLN A 41 -28.95 25.82 -10.24
C GLN A 41 -30.23 25.02 -9.99
N LYS A 42 -30.27 24.12 -8.98
CA LYS A 42 -31.46 23.32 -8.66
C LYS A 42 -32.39 23.92 -7.59
N THR A 43 -32.13 25.14 -7.13
CA THR A 43 -32.89 25.79 -6.04
C THR A 43 -33.85 26.89 -6.51
N GLU A 44 -33.90 27.23 -7.81
CA GLU A 44 -34.75 28.33 -8.31
C GLU A 44 -36.02 27.90 -9.05
N GLU A 45 -36.18 26.62 -9.44
CA GLU A 45 -37.41 26.14 -10.11
C GLU A 45 -38.51 25.65 -9.14
N ARG A 46 -38.34 25.85 -7.83
CA ARG A 46 -39.33 25.48 -6.80
C ARG A 46 -40.16 26.68 -6.28
N ARG A 47 -40.38 27.69 -7.13
CA ARG A 47 -41.39 28.75 -6.91
C ARG A 47 -42.30 28.77 -8.13
N TYR A 48 -43.61 28.78 -7.88
CA TYR A 48 -44.74 28.65 -8.82
C TYR A 48 -45.25 27.22 -9.06
N GLY A 49 -46.22 26.84 -8.23
CA GLY A 49 -47.14 25.72 -8.41
C GLY A 49 -48.37 25.99 -7.54
N THR A 50 -49.48 26.23 -8.20
CA THR A 50 -50.78 26.76 -7.72
C THR A 50 -51.44 26.04 -6.54
N HIS A 51 -52.18 26.81 -5.74
CA HIS A 51 -53.15 26.34 -4.76
C HIS A 51 -54.21 25.42 -5.38
N ASP A 52 -54.47 24.28 -4.74
CA ASP A 52 -55.85 23.81 -4.56
C ASP A 52 -55.98 22.98 -3.27
N ASN A 53 -57.13 23.13 -2.63
CA ASN A 53 -57.43 22.72 -1.26
C ASN A 53 -58.39 21.53 -1.28
N THR A 54 -58.16 20.46 -0.51
CA THR A 54 -59.16 19.76 0.33
C THR A 54 -58.64 18.46 0.95
N ASN A 55 -59.03 18.28 2.22
CA ASN A 55 -59.21 17.04 3.00
C ASN A 55 -58.03 16.20 3.52
N GLN A 56 -57.82 16.38 4.84
CA GLN A 56 -57.72 15.34 5.89
C GLN A 56 -57.38 13.90 5.47
N ALA A 57 -56.19 13.42 5.89
CA ALA A 57 -56.02 12.09 6.50
C ALA A 57 -54.58 11.89 7.03
N THR A 58 -54.47 11.69 8.34
CA THR A 58 -53.54 10.77 9.05
C THR A 58 -52.09 10.62 8.56
N HIS A 59 -51.15 11.13 9.35
CA HIS A 59 -49.77 10.64 9.39
C HIS A 59 -49.71 9.18 9.87
N PRO A 60 -49.01 8.31 9.15
CA PRO A 60 -48.01 7.46 9.77
C PRO A 60 -46.63 7.87 9.25
N HIS A 61 -45.70 8.11 10.17
CA HIS A 61 -44.30 8.38 9.87
C HIS A 61 -43.71 7.26 9.00
N LYS A 62 -43.63 7.47 7.68
CA LYS A 62 -42.69 6.74 6.84
C LYS A 62 -41.29 7.15 7.29
N ARG A 63 -40.62 6.29 8.05
CA ARG A 63 -39.17 6.30 8.14
C ARG A 63 -38.66 6.02 6.72
N GLN A 64 -38.31 7.10 6.04
CA GLN A 64 -37.57 7.06 4.79
C GLN A 64 -36.20 6.53 5.19
N TYR A 65 -35.95 5.24 4.95
CA TYR A 65 -34.58 4.73 4.92
C TYR A 65 -33.97 5.37 3.69
N ASP A 66 -33.17 6.40 3.89
CA ASP A 66 -32.25 6.86 2.85
C ASP A 66 -31.38 5.65 2.52
N ALA A 67 -31.53 5.13 1.31
CA ALA A 67 -30.66 4.07 0.80
C ALA A 67 -29.26 4.67 0.77
N GLU A 68 -28.43 4.34 1.77
CA GLU A 68 -26.99 4.52 1.66
C GLU A 68 -26.59 3.83 0.35
N GLU A 69 -25.99 4.58 -0.58
CA GLU A 69 -25.43 3.99 -1.79
C GLU A 69 -24.41 2.94 -1.34
N GLU A 70 -24.77 1.67 -1.44
CA GLU A 70 -23.90 0.56 -1.09
C GLU A 70 -22.73 0.60 -2.07
N GLU A 71 -21.57 1.06 -1.59
CA GLU A 71 -20.36 1.08 -2.41
C GLU A 71 -20.08 -0.35 -2.90
N ALA A 72 -19.86 -0.50 -4.21
CA ALA A 72 -19.64 -1.80 -4.81
C ALA A 72 -18.47 -2.52 -4.11
N PRO A 73 -18.58 -3.82 -3.82
CA PRO A 73 -17.57 -4.54 -3.06
C PRO A 73 -16.23 -4.58 -3.80
N ILE A 74 -15.13 -4.62 -3.02
CA ILE A 74 -13.78 -4.76 -3.56
C ILE A 74 -13.67 -6.10 -4.30
N LYS A 75 -13.24 -6.07 -5.56
CA LYS A 75 -13.10 -7.26 -6.40
C LYS A 75 -11.88 -8.10 -5.99
N LYS A 76 -12.02 -9.42 -6.07
CA LYS A 76 -10.95 -10.39 -5.77
C LYS A 76 -9.87 -10.41 -6.84
N LEU A 77 -8.62 -10.23 -6.40
CA LEU A 77 -7.45 -9.97 -7.24
C LEU A 77 -6.43 -11.12 -7.18
N VAL A 78 -5.83 -11.43 -8.34
CA VAL A 78 -4.68 -12.33 -8.48
C VAL A 78 -3.57 -11.69 -9.31
N LEU A 79 -2.32 -12.03 -9.03
CA LEU A 79 -1.14 -11.38 -9.63
C LEU A 79 -0.20 -12.35 -10.35
N ALA A 80 0.29 -11.97 -11.52
CA ALA A 80 1.43 -12.56 -12.22
C ALA A 80 2.56 -11.53 -12.30
N GLU A 81 3.62 -11.75 -11.54
CA GLU A 81 4.75 -10.84 -11.43
C GLU A 81 5.99 -11.36 -12.15
N SER A 82 6.56 -10.57 -13.07
CA SER A 82 7.92 -10.79 -13.56
C SER A 82 8.86 -9.78 -12.91
N LEU A 83 8.93 -8.55 -13.44
CA LEU A 83 9.87 -7.51 -13.03
C LEU A 83 9.85 -7.22 -11.51
N THR A 84 8.67 -7.09 -10.93
CA THR A 84 8.45 -6.70 -9.53
C THR A 84 8.83 -7.82 -8.56
N ALA A 85 8.63 -9.08 -8.95
CA ALA A 85 9.01 -10.29 -8.22
C ALA A 85 8.61 -10.26 -6.73
N GLY A 86 7.30 -10.15 -6.47
CA GLY A 86 6.67 -10.20 -5.16
C GLY A 86 6.43 -8.83 -4.54
N LYS A 87 7.00 -7.74 -5.09
CA LYS A 87 6.81 -6.39 -4.56
C LYS A 87 5.39 -5.88 -4.73
N LEU A 88 4.69 -6.30 -5.79
CA LEU A 88 3.29 -5.92 -5.97
C LEU A 88 2.39 -6.71 -5.01
N ALA A 89 2.64 -8.01 -4.85
CA ALA A 89 1.96 -8.83 -3.85
C ALA A 89 2.13 -8.28 -2.44
N ASP A 90 3.34 -7.84 -2.07
CA ASP A 90 3.63 -7.23 -0.76
C ASP A 90 2.78 -5.99 -0.47
N LEU A 91 2.59 -5.11 -1.47
CA LEU A 91 1.73 -3.93 -1.34
C LEU A 91 0.26 -4.33 -1.08
N PHE A 92 -0.27 -5.31 -1.82
CA PHE A 92 -1.64 -5.76 -1.61
C PHE A 92 -1.83 -6.53 -0.29
N ALA A 93 -0.87 -7.39 0.08
CA ALA A 93 -0.88 -8.15 1.33
C ALA A 93 -0.77 -7.25 2.56
N SER A 94 -0.13 -6.08 2.43
CA SER A 94 -0.01 -5.08 3.51
C SER A 94 -1.30 -4.30 3.77
N HIS A 95 -2.34 -4.47 2.94
CA HIS A 95 -3.63 -3.80 3.16
C HIS A 95 -4.42 -4.48 4.28
N ASN A 96 -5.08 -3.72 5.17
CA ASN A 96 -5.84 -4.28 6.29
C ASN A 96 -6.96 -5.25 5.84
N ALA A 97 -7.58 -4.96 4.70
CA ALA A 97 -8.60 -5.80 4.08
C ALA A 97 -8.03 -6.89 3.15
N ALA A 98 -6.71 -7.12 3.09
CA ALA A 98 -6.09 -8.03 2.12
C ALA A 98 -6.76 -9.42 2.10
N GLY A 99 -7.12 -9.97 3.26
CA GLY A 99 -7.77 -11.28 3.37
C GLY A 99 -9.15 -11.37 2.70
N SER A 100 -9.82 -10.26 2.38
CA SER A 100 -11.14 -10.28 1.71
C SER A 100 -11.04 -10.27 0.18
N PHE A 101 -9.94 -9.75 -0.38
CA PHE A 101 -9.83 -9.54 -1.83
C PHE A 101 -8.54 -10.09 -2.46
N PHE A 102 -7.42 -10.17 -1.75
CA PHE A 102 -6.16 -10.62 -2.32
C PHE A 102 -6.04 -12.14 -2.25
N LEU A 103 -6.29 -12.82 -3.37
CA LEU A 103 -6.26 -14.29 -3.43
C LEU A 103 -4.83 -14.86 -3.54
N GLY A 104 -3.86 -14.01 -3.88
CA GLY A 104 -2.46 -14.37 -4.04
C GLY A 104 -1.93 -14.12 -5.45
N GLY A 105 -0.89 -14.85 -5.83
CA GLY A 105 -0.27 -14.70 -7.14
C GLY A 105 0.95 -15.56 -7.33
N MET A 106 1.63 -15.34 -8.46
CA MET A 106 2.79 -16.09 -8.89
C MET A 106 3.87 -15.17 -9.43
N THR A 107 5.12 -15.42 -9.03
CA THR A 107 6.29 -14.80 -9.69
C THR A 107 6.74 -15.68 -10.85
N VAL A 108 6.65 -15.17 -12.08
CA VAL A 108 6.94 -15.91 -13.33
C VAL A 108 8.00 -15.16 -14.15
N TYR A 109 9.27 -15.47 -13.88
CA TYR A 109 10.38 -14.63 -14.33
C TYR A 109 10.88 -14.94 -15.75
N THR A 110 11.01 -16.21 -16.12
CA THR A 110 11.58 -16.64 -17.41
C THR A 110 10.51 -16.89 -18.47
N LEU A 111 10.84 -16.71 -19.75
CA LEU A 111 10.00 -17.05 -20.90
C LEU A 111 9.33 -18.43 -20.78
N GLN A 112 10.10 -19.46 -20.43
CA GLN A 112 9.67 -20.85 -20.38
C GLN A 112 8.57 -21.06 -19.35
N HIS A 113 8.70 -20.44 -18.17
CA HIS A 113 7.67 -20.48 -17.13
C HIS A 113 6.46 -19.61 -17.49
N LYS A 114 6.64 -18.47 -18.17
CA LYS A 114 5.52 -17.66 -18.68
C LYS A 114 4.63 -18.49 -19.62
N ALA A 115 5.26 -19.15 -20.60
CA ALA A 115 4.53 -20.01 -21.54
C ALA A 115 3.90 -21.22 -20.85
N LYS A 116 4.66 -21.94 -20.02
CA LYS A 116 4.18 -23.18 -19.39
C LYS A 116 3.07 -22.96 -18.35
N LEU A 117 3.17 -21.90 -17.55
CA LEU A 117 2.29 -21.69 -16.40
C LEU A 117 1.13 -20.75 -16.70
N LEU A 118 1.32 -19.76 -17.57
CA LEU A 118 0.34 -18.70 -17.86
C LEU A 118 -0.13 -18.71 -19.31
N ASP A 119 0.24 -19.72 -20.10
CA ASP A 119 -0.14 -19.86 -21.52
C ASP A 119 0.24 -18.63 -22.37
N VAL A 120 1.33 -17.96 -21.99
CA VAL A 120 1.92 -16.86 -22.77
C VAL A 120 2.47 -17.42 -24.08
N ASP A 121 2.20 -16.75 -25.20
CA ASP A 121 2.70 -17.16 -26.51
C ASP A 121 4.23 -17.13 -26.51
N LYS A 122 4.83 -18.32 -26.60
CA LYS A 122 6.28 -18.49 -26.49
C LYS A 122 7.04 -17.87 -27.65
N GLU A 123 6.49 -17.89 -28.86
CA GLU A 123 7.15 -17.33 -30.04
C GLU A 123 7.16 -15.80 -29.94
N HIS A 124 5.98 -15.21 -29.77
CA HIS A 124 5.84 -13.76 -29.58
C HIS A 124 6.66 -13.25 -28.39
N ALA A 125 6.58 -13.92 -27.24
CA ALA A 125 7.32 -13.51 -26.06
C ALA A 125 8.85 -13.67 -26.23
N GLY A 126 9.32 -14.60 -27.08
CA GLY A 126 10.73 -14.72 -27.43
C GLY A 126 11.24 -13.53 -28.26
N GLU A 127 10.46 -13.08 -29.24
CA GLU A 127 10.82 -11.96 -30.12
C GLU A 127 10.95 -10.62 -29.38
N VAL A 128 10.16 -10.43 -28.33
CA VAL A 128 10.11 -9.18 -27.54
C VAL A 128 10.81 -9.28 -26.19
N ASP A 129 11.60 -10.33 -25.97
CA ASP A 129 12.28 -10.64 -24.69
C ASP A 129 11.33 -10.55 -23.47
N CYS A 130 10.12 -11.08 -23.64
CA CYS A 130 9.02 -11.06 -22.67
C CYS A 130 8.52 -9.67 -22.26
N VAL A 131 8.92 -8.58 -22.91
CA VAL A 131 8.58 -7.21 -22.53
C VAL A 131 7.71 -6.53 -23.59
N SER A 132 6.40 -6.73 -23.48
CA SER A 132 5.41 -6.06 -24.33
C SER A 132 4.05 -5.92 -23.63
N PRO A 133 3.14 -5.04 -24.11
CA PRO A 133 1.77 -4.97 -23.62
C PRO A 133 1.03 -6.32 -23.75
N ARG A 134 1.27 -7.04 -24.86
CA ARG A 134 0.66 -8.35 -25.13
C ARG A 134 1.05 -9.36 -24.06
N VAL A 135 2.35 -9.48 -23.77
CA VAL A 135 2.83 -10.41 -22.72
C VAL A 135 2.25 -10.05 -21.36
N ALA A 136 2.14 -8.77 -21.01
CA ALA A 136 1.51 -8.35 -19.75
C ALA A 136 0.04 -8.81 -19.66
N CYS A 137 -0.73 -8.73 -20.74
CA CYS A 137 -2.12 -9.17 -20.74
C CYS A 137 -2.29 -10.68 -20.82
N GLU A 138 -1.43 -11.39 -21.55
CA GLU A 138 -1.40 -12.87 -21.52
C GLU A 138 -1.07 -13.37 -20.11
N MET A 139 -0.12 -12.73 -19.41
CA MET A 139 0.14 -13.02 -18.00
C MET A 139 -1.08 -12.76 -17.10
N ALA A 140 -1.80 -11.65 -17.30
CA ALA A 140 -3.01 -11.32 -16.55
C ALA A 140 -4.14 -12.32 -16.79
N GLN A 141 -4.35 -12.73 -18.04
CA GLN A 141 -5.35 -13.74 -18.40
C GLN A 141 -4.98 -15.13 -17.87
N GLY A 142 -3.71 -15.53 -18.00
CA GLY A 142 -3.23 -16.82 -17.54
C GLY A 142 -3.39 -17.01 -16.04
N ILE A 143 -3.10 -15.97 -15.24
CA ILE A 143 -3.26 -16.04 -13.78
C ILE A 143 -4.74 -16.06 -13.36
N LEU A 144 -5.61 -15.32 -14.06
CA LEU A 144 -7.07 -15.43 -13.86
C LEU A 144 -7.56 -16.86 -14.10
N ASN A 145 -7.17 -17.45 -15.23
CA ASN A 145 -7.56 -18.80 -15.59
C ASN A 145 -7.08 -19.82 -14.56
N MET A 146 -5.86 -19.65 -14.04
CA MET A 146 -5.27 -20.54 -13.05
C MET A 146 -6.01 -20.51 -11.70
N PHE A 147 -6.42 -19.33 -11.24
CA PHE A 147 -7.15 -19.19 -9.96
C PHE A 147 -8.66 -19.43 -10.10
N GLY A 148 -9.17 -19.49 -11.33
CA GLY A 148 -10.52 -19.95 -11.63
C GLY A 148 -11.61 -19.00 -11.15
N GLU A 149 -12.75 -19.57 -10.72
CA GLU A 149 -13.98 -18.80 -10.57
C GLU A 149 -13.93 -17.70 -9.50
N GLN A 150 -13.11 -17.89 -8.47
CA GLN A 150 -13.00 -16.97 -7.34
C GLN A 150 -12.26 -15.68 -7.70
N ALA A 151 -11.43 -15.68 -8.74
CA ALA A 151 -10.68 -14.51 -9.18
C ALA A 151 -11.52 -13.68 -10.14
N GLU A 152 -11.67 -12.39 -9.81
CA GLU A 152 -12.44 -11.42 -10.61
C GLU A 152 -11.52 -10.52 -11.43
N VAL A 153 -10.30 -10.27 -10.94
CA VAL A 153 -9.30 -9.40 -11.59
C VAL A 153 -7.92 -10.06 -11.57
N GLY A 154 -7.26 -10.06 -12.73
CA GLY A 154 -5.88 -10.50 -12.90
C GLY A 154 -4.97 -9.34 -13.24
N VAL A 155 -3.76 -9.36 -12.70
CA VAL A 155 -2.72 -8.37 -13.03
C VAL A 155 -1.49 -9.07 -13.54
N GLY A 156 -1.01 -8.68 -14.73
CA GLY A 156 0.27 -9.10 -15.26
C GLY A 156 1.24 -7.92 -15.31
N VAL A 157 2.49 -8.12 -14.86
CA VAL A 157 3.55 -7.11 -14.95
C VAL A 157 4.86 -7.69 -15.47
N THR A 158 5.41 -7.07 -16.51
CA THR A 158 6.68 -7.44 -17.14
C THR A 158 7.49 -6.21 -17.53
N GLY A 159 8.82 -6.31 -17.65
CA GLY A 159 9.67 -5.16 -17.95
C GLY A 159 11.15 -5.36 -17.65
N PHE A 160 11.92 -4.31 -17.93
CA PHE A 160 13.35 -4.21 -17.66
C PHE A 160 13.62 -3.29 -16.45
N ALA A 161 14.23 -3.84 -15.39
CA ALA A 161 14.63 -3.07 -14.20
C ALA A 161 15.91 -2.25 -14.44
N LYS A 162 16.82 -2.82 -15.21
CA LYS A 162 18.13 -2.26 -15.57
C LYS A 162 18.69 -3.16 -16.67
N THR A 163 19.34 -2.53 -17.63
CA THR A 163 19.81 -3.12 -18.88
C THR A 163 21.33 -3.08 -18.87
N GLU A 164 21.92 -3.79 -17.91
CA GLU A 164 23.39 -3.87 -17.84
C GLU A 164 23.91 -4.49 -19.15
N GLY A 165 24.69 -3.71 -19.91
CA GLY A 165 25.29 -4.17 -21.17
C GLY A 165 24.41 -4.03 -22.42
N VAL A 166 23.24 -3.38 -22.36
CA VAL A 166 22.46 -3.02 -23.56
C VAL A 166 22.43 -1.50 -23.68
N GLU A 167 23.22 -0.96 -24.61
CA GLU A 167 23.20 0.47 -24.93
C GLU A 167 21.79 0.90 -25.36
N ASP A 168 21.38 2.10 -24.96
CA ASP A 168 20.11 2.76 -25.31
C ASP A 168 18.79 2.13 -24.83
N LEU A 169 18.81 1.02 -24.08
CA LEU A 169 17.59 0.45 -23.51
C LEU A 169 17.30 1.03 -22.12
N GLU A 170 16.40 2.01 -22.04
CA GLU A 170 15.99 2.61 -20.75
C GLU A 170 15.07 1.66 -19.93
N PRO A 171 15.15 1.68 -18.58
CA PRO A 171 14.26 0.89 -17.75
C PRO A 171 12.79 1.23 -18.00
N HIS A 172 11.96 0.22 -18.20
CA HIS A 172 10.53 0.37 -18.41
C HIS A 172 9.77 -0.91 -18.07
N ALA A 173 8.46 -0.79 -17.89
CA ALA A 173 7.57 -1.91 -17.66
C ALA A 173 6.26 -1.78 -18.43
N PHE A 174 5.63 -2.90 -18.69
CA PHE A 174 4.24 -3.01 -19.13
C PHE A 174 3.42 -3.70 -18.05
N PHE A 175 2.19 -3.23 -17.89
CA PHE A 175 1.22 -3.87 -17.02
C PHE A 175 -0.11 -4.02 -17.73
N CYS A 176 -0.89 -4.99 -17.25
CA CYS A 176 -2.27 -5.21 -17.66
C CYS A 176 -3.07 -5.61 -16.42
N VAL A 177 -4.18 -4.92 -16.19
CA VAL A 177 -5.22 -5.25 -15.23
C VAL A 177 -6.44 -5.66 -16.04
N LEU A 178 -6.87 -6.90 -15.89
CA LEU A 178 -7.92 -7.53 -16.67
C LEU A 178 -9.01 -8.01 -15.72
N THR A 179 -10.26 -7.63 -15.96
CA THR A 179 -11.39 -8.23 -15.25
C THR A 179 -11.86 -9.49 -15.97
N LYS A 180 -12.53 -10.38 -15.24
CA LYS A 180 -13.10 -11.61 -15.81
C LYS A 180 -14.15 -11.32 -16.88
N GLU A 181 -14.80 -10.16 -16.81
CA GLU A 181 -15.78 -9.66 -17.78
C GLU A 181 -15.12 -9.10 -19.05
N GLY A 182 -13.78 -9.03 -19.09
CA GLY A 182 -13.00 -8.58 -20.23
C GLY A 182 -12.66 -7.09 -20.22
N GLU A 183 -13.01 -6.35 -19.17
CA GLU A 183 -12.56 -4.97 -19.03
C GLU A 183 -11.05 -4.93 -18.82
N LYS A 184 -10.36 -4.08 -19.61
CA LYS A 184 -8.91 -4.07 -19.67
C LYS A 184 -8.34 -2.68 -19.45
N ARG A 185 -7.45 -2.56 -18.48
CA ARG A 185 -6.60 -1.40 -18.23
C ARG A 185 -5.14 -1.81 -18.37
N GLN A 186 -4.42 -1.25 -19.34
CA GLN A 186 -3.02 -1.58 -19.61
C GLN A 186 -2.20 -0.31 -19.84
N GLY A 187 -0.89 -0.38 -19.66
CA GLY A 187 -0.01 0.76 -19.91
C GLY A 187 1.47 0.46 -19.86
N LYS A 188 2.27 1.44 -20.26
CA LYS A 188 3.73 1.45 -20.14
C LYS A 188 4.15 2.38 -19.01
N ILE A 189 5.14 1.97 -18.23
CA ILE A 189 5.76 2.75 -17.15
C ILE A 189 7.21 3.01 -17.55
N GLU A 190 7.56 4.27 -17.81
CA GLU A 190 8.91 4.69 -18.23
C GLU A 190 9.40 5.96 -17.51
N GLY A 191 8.51 6.90 -17.18
CA GLY A 191 8.89 8.15 -16.53
C GLY A 191 9.48 7.96 -15.13
N GLY A 192 10.57 8.65 -14.80
CA GLY A 192 11.18 8.64 -13.46
C GLY A 192 11.93 7.35 -13.08
N LEU A 193 12.18 6.46 -14.05
CA LEU A 193 12.99 5.25 -13.86
C LEU A 193 14.46 5.43 -14.24
N LYS A 194 14.77 6.39 -15.12
CA LYS A 194 16.14 6.69 -15.56
C LYS A 194 17.07 7.00 -14.39
N GLY A 195 18.26 6.39 -14.40
CA GLY A 195 19.28 6.56 -13.36
C GLY A 195 18.94 5.97 -12.00
N LYS A 196 17.89 5.13 -11.91
CA LYS A 196 17.53 4.39 -10.69
C LYS A 196 18.20 3.03 -10.70
N GLU A 197 18.55 2.54 -9.52
CA GLU A 197 19.06 1.17 -9.39
C GLU A 197 17.95 0.14 -9.58
N ARG A 198 18.35 -1.09 -9.93
CA ARG A 198 17.44 -2.22 -10.24
C ARG A 198 16.28 -2.34 -9.25
N ASN A 199 16.59 -2.34 -7.96
CA ASN A 199 15.57 -2.52 -6.91
C ASN A 199 14.66 -1.31 -6.72
N GLU A 200 15.15 -0.10 -7.00
CA GLU A 200 14.31 1.10 -7.01
C GLU A 200 13.32 1.07 -8.17
N VAL A 201 13.76 0.68 -9.37
CA VAL A 201 12.87 0.53 -10.53
C VAL A 201 11.76 -0.47 -10.23
N ARG A 202 12.11 -1.63 -9.66
CA ARG A 202 11.12 -2.65 -9.27
C ARG A 202 10.09 -2.13 -8.27
N ALA A 203 10.51 -1.34 -7.27
CA ALA A 203 9.62 -0.75 -6.28
C ALA A 203 8.70 0.31 -6.91
N ILE A 204 9.24 1.23 -7.71
CA ILE A 204 8.45 2.26 -8.39
C ILE A 204 7.42 1.64 -9.34
N VAL A 205 7.79 0.58 -10.07
CA VAL A 205 6.86 -0.14 -10.94
C VAL A 205 5.75 -0.80 -10.12
N ALA A 206 6.08 -1.49 -9.02
CA ALA A 206 5.08 -2.11 -8.16
C ALA A 206 4.08 -1.07 -7.61
N GLU A 207 4.55 0.05 -7.07
CA GLU A 207 3.71 1.13 -6.56
C GLU A 207 2.76 1.69 -7.64
N ARG A 208 3.24 1.88 -8.87
CA ARG A 208 2.40 2.41 -9.95
C ARG A 208 1.36 1.41 -10.44
N VAL A 209 1.74 0.13 -10.55
CA VAL A 209 0.79 -0.92 -10.93
C VAL A 209 -0.26 -1.12 -9.84
N TYR A 210 0.13 -1.06 -8.56
CA TYR A 210 -0.79 -1.06 -7.43
C TYR A 210 -1.86 0.01 -7.57
N LEU A 211 -1.46 1.28 -7.80
CA LEU A 211 -2.40 2.39 -7.98
C LEU A 211 -3.34 2.20 -9.19
N GLU A 212 -2.87 1.60 -10.29
CA GLU A 212 -3.72 1.32 -11.45
C GLU A 212 -4.70 0.17 -11.19
N ALA A 213 -4.28 -0.85 -10.44
CA ALA A 213 -5.13 -1.97 -10.07
C ALA A 213 -6.18 -1.58 -9.02
N CYS A 214 -5.84 -0.75 -8.03
CA CYS A 214 -6.79 -0.21 -7.03
C CYS A 214 -8.02 0.44 -7.68
N LYS A 215 -7.81 1.21 -8.76
CA LYS A 215 -8.91 1.84 -9.53
C LYS A 215 -9.88 0.83 -10.13
N VAL A 216 -9.43 -0.37 -10.47
CA VAL A 216 -10.24 -1.41 -11.12
C VAL A 216 -10.96 -2.27 -10.10
N ILE A 217 -10.27 -2.62 -9.01
CA ILE A 217 -10.85 -3.47 -7.96
C ILE A 217 -11.76 -2.70 -7.00
N GLY A 218 -11.77 -1.36 -7.05
CA GLY A 218 -12.55 -0.53 -6.13
C GLY A 218 -11.91 -0.40 -4.74
N LEU A 219 -10.57 -0.46 -4.66
CA LEU A 219 -9.82 -0.31 -3.42
C LEU A 219 -9.33 1.14 -3.28
N ASP A 220 -9.57 1.79 -2.14
CA ASP A 220 -8.91 3.05 -1.82
C ASP A 220 -7.48 2.78 -1.32
N PRO A 221 -6.43 3.21 -2.05
CA PRO A 221 -5.06 3.03 -1.60
C PRO A 221 -4.71 3.82 -0.32
N SER A 222 -5.59 4.70 0.16
CA SER A 222 -5.35 5.53 1.36
C SER A 222 -5.55 4.80 2.69
N ASP A 223 -6.25 3.66 2.70
CA ASP A 223 -6.57 2.89 3.91
C ASP A 223 -5.37 2.14 4.53
N GLU A 224 -4.23 2.17 3.84
CA GLU A 224 -2.88 1.80 4.31
C GLU A 224 -2.44 2.45 5.65
N VAL A 225 -3.10 3.54 6.05
CA VAL A 225 -2.72 4.40 7.18
C VAL A 225 -3.28 3.92 8.51
N LYS A 226 -4.42 3.23 8.54
CA LYS A 226 -5.09 2.88 9.81
C LYS A 226 -4.41 1.71 10.55
N GLY A 227 -3.75 0.80 9.84
CA GLY A 227 -3.09 -0.37 10.44
C GLY A 227 -1.70 -0.07 11.01
N ARG A 228 -0.87 0.68 10.26
CA ARG A 228 0.53 0.94 10.63
C ARG A 228 0.71 1.98 11.73
N HIS A 229 -0.25 2.89 11.92
CA HIS A 229 -0.19 3.80 13.07
C HIS A 229 -0.35 3.06 14.40
N ASN A 230 -1.10 1.96 14.44
CA ASN A 230 -1.29 1.18 15.67
C ASN A 230 -0.05 0.35 16.01
N GLU A 231 0.62 -0.30 15.05
CA GLU A 231 1.83 -1.07 15.35
C GLU A 231 3.03 -0.18 15.72
N ALA A 232 3.22 0.95 15.01
CA ALA A 232 4.31 1.88 15.33
C ALA A 232 4.11 2.58 16.69
N THR A 233 2.87 2.87 17.10
CA THR A 233 2.59 3.42 18.43
C THR A 233 2.77 2.37 19.53
N ILE A 234 2.41 1.11 19.29
CA ILE A 234 2.64 0.02 20.26
C ILE A 234 4.14 -0.24 20.45
N GLU A 235 4.94 -0.27 19.37
CA GLU A 235 6.39 -0.45 19.48
C GLU A 235 7.08 0.75 20.16
N GLU A 236 6.62 1.98 19.94
CA GLU A 236 7.14 3.17 20.64
C GLU A 236 6.74 3.18 22.12
N GLU A 237 5.50 2.84 22.47
CA GLU A 237 5.04 2.74 23.86
C GLU A 237 5.75 1.64 24.66
N ASP A 238 5.97 0.46 24.05
CA ASP A 238 6.69 -0.64 24.68
C ASP A 238 8.18 -0.32 24.84
N ALA A 239 8.81 0.35 23.86
CA ALA A 239 10.19 0.80 23.97
C ALA A 239 10.37 1.90 25.03
N GLU A 240 9.39 2.78 25.20
CA GLU A 240 9.41 3.85 26.22
C GLU A 240 9.23 3.26 27.63
N LYS A 241 8.29 2.33 27.84
CA LYS A 241 8.17 1.58 29.10
C LYS A 241 9.45 0.85 29.49
N THR A 242 10.09 0.18 28.54
CA THR A 242 11.33 -0.57 28.81
C THR A 242 12.46 0.37 29.25
N ARG A 243 12.57 1.57 28.63
CA ARG A 243 13.56 2.59 29.02
C ARG A 243 13.28 3.20 30.39
N GLU A 244 12.01 3.42 30.74
CA GLU A 244 11.62 3.92 32.07
C GLU A 244 11.94 2.90 33.17
N GLU A 245 11.70 1.61 32.93
CA GLU A 245 12.04 0.54 33.88
C GLU A 245 13.55 0.44 34.12
N GLU A 246 14.37 0.49 33.05
CA GLU A 246 15.83 0.46 33.16
C GLU A 246 16.39 1.68 33.90
N ASN A 247 15.86 2.88 33.63
CA ASN A 247 16.27 4.10 34.31
C ASN A 247 15.94 4.07 35.80
N ASN A 248 14.73 3.62 36.16
CA ASN A 248 14.31 3.48 37.55
C ASN A 248 15.15 2.45 38.31
N ALA A 249 15.50 1.33 37.68
CA ALA A 249 16.40 0.34 38.26
C ALA A 249 17.81 0.92 38.51
N GLY A 250 18.34 1.67 37.55
CA GLY A 250 19.64 2.34 37.64
C GLY A 250 19.70 3.41 38.75
N GLU A 251 18.65 4.22 38.91
CA GLU A 251 18.57 5.20 40.00
C GLU A 251 18.46 4.52 41.37
N THR A 252 17.71 3.42 41.45
CA THR A 252 17.55 2.66 42.69
C THR A 252 18.88 2.05 43.15
N ALA A 253 19.65 1.49 42.22
CA ALA A 253 20.99 0.96 42.50
C ALA A 253 21.95 2.04 43.02
N LYS A 254 21.97 3.22 42.38
CA LYS A 254 22.80 4.36 42.83
C LYS A 254 22.45 4.82 44.25
N ARG A 255 21.15 4.85 44.60
CA ARG A 255 20.71 5.22 45.96
C ARG A 255 21.12 4.18 47.01
N ILE A 256 21.15 2.90 46.65
CA ILE A 256 21.60 1.83 47.55
C ILE A 256 23.10 1.96 47.82
N ASP A 257 23.90 2.20 46.78
CA ASP A 257 25.36 2.34 46.93
C ASP A 257 25.73 3.59 47.74
N GLN A 258 25.08 4.74 47.48
CA GLN A 258 25.28 5.95 48.29
C GLN A 258 24.97 5.72 49.77
N ARG A 259 23.90 4.98 50.08
CA ARG A 259 23.55 4.63 51.47
C ARG A 259 24.54 3.67 52.12
N LYS A 260 25.17 2.77 51.35
CA LYS A 260 26.24 1.91 51.85
C LYS A 260 27.49 2.71 52.17
N GLU A 261 27.94 3.57 51.25
CA GLU A 261 29.09 4.44 51.47
C GLU A 261 28.88 5.40 52.65
N GLU A 262 27.66 5.94 52.82
CA GLU A 262 27.35 6.81 53.96
C GLU A 262 27.35 6.03 55.29
N LYS A 263 26.88 4.78 55.30
CA LYS A 263 26.96 3.91 56.47
C LYS A 263 28.41 3.56 56.84
N GLU A 264 29.25 3.26 55.86
CA GLU A 264 30.69 2.99 56.08
C GLU A 264 31.40 4.22 56.65
N ARG A 265 31.18 5.40 56.05
CA ARG A 265 31.73 6.67 56.57
C ARG A 265 31.28 6.97 58.00
N ARG A 266 30.03 6.68 58.35
CA ARG A 266 29.51 6.84 59.72
C ARG A 266 30.12 5.84 60.70
N GLN A 267 30.46 4.62 60.28
CA GLN A 267 31.12 3.63 61.13
C GLN A 267 32.60 3.98 61.38
N GLU A 268 33.31 4.51 60.37
CA GLU A 268 34.69 4.98 60.53
C GLU A 268 34.80 6.20 61.45
N ALA A 269 33.82 7.12 61.39
CA ALA A 269 33.80 8.32 62.24
C ALA A 269 33.55 8.06 63.74
N VAL A 270 33.08 6.86 64.10
CA VAL A 270 32.79 6.47 65.49
C VAL A 270 33.98 5.79 66.18
N GLN A 271 35.08 5.51 65.47
CA GLN A 271 36.28 4.98 66.10
C GLN A 271 36.98 6.07 66.94
N PRO A 272 37.19 5.86 68.26
CA PRO A 272 37.82 6.85 69.11
C PRO A 272 39.28 7.02 68.70
N LYS A 273 39.70 8.26 68.43
CA LYS A 273 41.13 8.59 68.25
C LYS A 273 41.87 8.26 69.55
N THR A 274 42.59 7.15 69.56
CA THR A 274 43.57 6.82 70.60
C THR A 274 44.66 7.89 70.55
N ARG A 275 44.72 8.69 71.61
CA ARG A 275 45.72 9.73 71.84
C ARG A 275 46.99 9.05 72.34
N VAL A 276 48.10 9.21 71.61
CA VAL A 276 49.47 8.97 72.09
C VAL A 276 50.23 10.28 71.96
#